data_AF-A0A7D9L525-F1
#
_entry.id   AF-A0A7D9L525-F1
#
_cell.length_a   1.000
_cell.length_b   1.000
_cell.length_c   1.000
_cell.angle_alpha   90.00
_cell.angle_beta   90.00
_cell.angle_gamma   90.00
#
_symmetry.space_group_name_H-M   'P 1'
#
loop_
_entity.id
_entity.type
_entity.pdbx_description
1 polymer ?
#
loop_
_entity_poly.entity_id
_entity_poly.type
_entity_poly.pdbx_seq_one_letter_code
_entity_poly.pdbx_strand_id
1 'polypeptide(L)'
;YKSSLRKLFKKQGYSCVIYERNFITHHLQIQVIPVPNEKADDLKGLFMEMGSEKNMEFDMLDDETDLKEIVRPQVPFFLVEFDDGSRLLHRVRKKMPLQFGREVLASHSVLDMEERVDWKSCKVSMEIEKKMTGDFRKKFQPFDFSLA
;
A
#
# COMPACT_ATOMS: atom_id res chain seq x y z
N TYR A 1 8.43 9.65 -7.19
CA TYR A 1 7.05 9.14 -7.40
C TYR A 1 6.20 9.10 -6.13
N LYS A 2 6.55 8.38 -5.05
CA LYS A 2 5.73 8.31 -3.80
C LYS A 2 5.27 9.70 -3.31
N SER A 3 6.19 10.65 -3.17
CA SER A 3 5.87 12.04 -2.77
C SER A 3 4.86 12.73 -3.70
N SER A 4 5.01 12.60 -5.02
CA SER A 4 4.06 13.16 -6.00
C SER A 4 2.67 12.52 -5.89
N LEU A 5 2.59 11.22 -5.66
CA LEU A 5 1.32 10.50 -5.48
C LEU A 5 0.63 10.93 -4.18
N ARG A 6 1.37 11.07 -3.07
CA ARG A 6 0.84 11.63 -1.81
C ARG A 6 0.26 13.04 -2.03
N LYS A 7 0.97 13.90 -2.77
CA LYS A 7 0.48 15.25 -3.11
C LYS A 7 -0.81 15.21 -3.94
N LEU A 8 -0.89 14.32 -4.93
CA LEU A 8 -2.09 14.12 -5.75
C LEU A 8 -3.29 13.71 -4.88
N PHE A 9 -3.14 12.66 -4.07
CA PHE A 9 -4.23 12.12 -3.27
C PHE A 9 -4.66 13.07 -2.16
N LYS A 10 -3.70 13.76 -1.51
CA LYS A 10 -3.99 14.83 -0.56
C LYS A 10 -4.83 15.96 -1.18
N LYS A 11 -4.51 16.40 -2.41
CA LYS A 11 -5.33 17.40 -3.12
C LYS A 11 -6.74 16.92 -3.41
N GLN A 12 -6.95 15.61 -3.51
CA GLN A 12 -8.25 14.99 -3.76
C GLN A 12 -9.01 14.61 -2.48
N GLY A 13 -8.48 14.93 -1.29
CA GLY A 13 -9.14 14.60 -0.01
C GLY A 13 -8.92 13.17 0.45
N TYR A 14 -7.86 12.51 -0.03
CA TYR A 14 -7.50 11.15 0.37
C TYR A 14 -6.18 11.13 1.12
N SER A 15 -6.12 10.24 2.10
CA SER A 15 -4.88 9.76 2.69
C SER A 15 -4.29 8.66 1.81
N CYS A 16 -3.00 8.39 1.95
CA CYS A 16 -2.27 7.49 1.07
C CYS A 16 -1.56 6.40 1.89
N VAL A 17 -1.99 5.15 1.69
CA VAL A 17 -1.29 3.98 2.20
C VAL A 17 -0.37 3.45 1.12
N ILE A 18 0.92 3.31 1.45
CA ILE A 18 1.91 2.74 0.54
C ILE A 18 2.44 1.47 1.18
N TYR A 19 2.37 0.34 0.49
CA TYR A 19 2.97 -0.88 1.00
C TYR A 19 3.84 -1.57 -0.02
N GLU A 20 4.95 -2.13 0.45
CA GLU A 20 5.83 -3.01 -0.29
C GLU A 20 5.64 -4.43 0.19
N ARG A 21 5.42 -5.34 -0.77
CA ARG A 21 5.41 -6.78 -0.52
C ARG A 21 6.64 -7.40 -1.15
N ASN A 22 7.71 -7.47 -0.39
CA ASN A 22 8.92 -8.17 -0.79
C ASN A 22 8.80 -9.64 -0.40
N PHE A 23 8.25 -10.46 -1.29
CA PHE A 23 8.06 -11.89 -1.03
C PHE A 23 8.30 -12.75 -2.26
N ILE A 24 9.48 -13.36 -2.36
CA ILE A 24 9.87 -14.38 -3.36
C ILE A 24 9.29 -14.10 -4.76
N THR A 25 9.51 -12.88 -5.26
CA THR A 25 9.07 -12.44 -6.58
C THR A 25 10.25 -11.89 -7.37
N HIS A 26 10.22 -12.03 -8.70
CA HIS A 26 11.24 -11.44 -9.58
C HIS A 26 11.15 -9.92 -9.69
N HIS A 27 10.01 -9.34 -9.30
CA HIS A 27 9.75 -7.91 -9.41
C HIS A 27 9.49 -7.29 -8.04
N LEU A 28 9.99 -6.08 -7.87
CA LEU A 28 9.61 -5.17 -6.79
C LEU A 28 8.14 -4.81 -6.95
N GLN A 29 7.38 -4.91 -5.86
CA GLN A 29 5.96 -4.59 -5.84
C GLN A 29 5.66 -3.58 -4.73
N ILE A 30 5.50 -2.32 -5.15
CA ILE A 30 5.04 -1.22 -4.30
C ILE A 30 3.63 -0.87 -4.75
N GLN A 31 2.70 -0.89 -3.82
CA GLN A 31 1.30 -0.53 -4.02
C GLN A 31 1.04 0.82 -3.35
N VAL A 32 0.21 1.65 -3.98
CA VAL A 32 -0.16 2.98 -3.49
C VAL A 32 -1.68 3.07 -3.55
N ILE A 33 -2.31 3.10 -2.39
CA ILE A 33 -3.77 3.00 -2.27
C ILE A 33 -4.29 4.27 -1.57
N PRO A 34 -5.10 5.09 -2.26
CA PRO A 34 -5.79 6.19 -1.62
C PRO A 34 -6.92 5.67 -0.73
N VAL A 35 -7.05 6.25 0.47
CA VAL A 35 -8.10 5.96 1.45
C VAL A 35 -8.78 7.29 1.81
N PRO A 36 -10.13 7.36 1.88
CA PRO A 36 -10.80 8.58 2.32
C PRO A 36 -10.27 9.02 3.68
N ASN A 37 -10.04 10.33 3.89
CA ASN A 37 -9.42 10.82 5.13
C ASN A 37 -10.20 10.39 6.38
N GLU A 38 -11.53 10.40 6.30
CA GLU A 38 -12.44 9.97 7.37
C GLU A 38 -12.36 8.47 7.71
N LYS A 39 -11.65 7.68 6.89
CA LYS A 39 -11.37 6.25 7.11
C LYS A 39 -9.91 5.97 7.43
N ALA A 40 -9.07 7.00 7.55
CA ALA A 40 -7.63 6.85 7.69
C ALA A 40 -7.13 6.82 9.14
N ASP A 41 -7.95 7.21 10.11
CA ASP A 41 -7.54 7.50 11.48
C ASP A 41 -6.88 6.31 12.20
N ASP A 42 -7.38 5.08 12.00
CA ASP A 42 -6.88 3.87 12.69
C ASP A 42 -6.36 2.78 11.74
N LEU A 43 -5.82 3.18 10.58
CA LEU A 43 -5.25 2.21 9.65
C LEU A 43 -4.08 1.43 10.29
N LYS A 44 -3.28 2.09 11.13
CA LYS A 44 -2.18 1.43 11.84
C LYS A 44 -2.65 0.31 12.76
N GLY A 45 -3.63 0.58 13.62
CA GLY A 45 -4.21 -0.41 14.51
C GLY A 45 -4.77 -1.59 13.73
N LEU A 46 -5.52 -1.30 12.66
CA LEU A 46 -6.10 -2.33 11.80
C LEU A 46 -5.04 -3.23 11.14
N PHE A 47 -3.94 -2.65 10.63
CA PHE A 47 -2.84 -3.42 10.07
C PHE A 47 -2.19 -4.35 11.11
N MET A 48 -2.02 -3.88 12.36
CA MET A 48 -1.48 -4.69 13.44
C MET A 48 -2.45 -5.81 13.86
N GLU A 49 -3.74 -5.50 14.01
CA GLU A 49 -4.79 -6.43 14.41
C GLU A 49 -4.93 -7.56 13.38
N MET A 50 -5.27 -7.22 12.14
CA MET A 50 -5.43 -8.20 11.05
C MET A 50 -4.12 -8.94 10.75
N GLY A 51 -2.98 -8.27 10.97
CA GLY A 51 -1.66 -8.89 10.90
C GLY A 51 -1.50 -10.00 11.92
N SER A 52 -1.82 -9.72 13.19
CA SER A 52 -1.73 -10.66 14.30
C SER A 52 -2.57 -11.92 14.04
N GLU A 53 -3.81 -11.76 13.56
CA GLU A 53 -4.70 -12.87 13.17
C GLU A 53 -4.08 -13.80 12.11
N LYS A 54 -3.19 -13.25 11.27
CA LYS A 54 -2.50 -13.95 10.18
C LYS A 54 -1.08 -14.36 10.54
N ASN A 55 -0.68 -14.26 11.81
CA ASN A 55 0.67 -14.51 12.31
C ASN A 55 1.73 -13.59 11.67
N MET A 56 1.35 -12.36 11.37
CA MET A 56 2.23 -11.29 10.91
C MET A 56 2.47 -10.31 12.07
N GLU A 57 3.63 -10.45 12.73
CA GLU A 57 4.07 -9.51 13.75
C GLU A 57 4.71 -8.28 13.10
N PHE A 58 4.30 -7.08 13.53
CA PHE A 58 4.76 -5.81 12.99
C PHE A 58 5.60 -5.04 14.01
N ASP A 59 6.78 -4.61 13.58
CA ASP A 59 7.58 -3.62 14.29
C ASP A 59 7.21 -2.22 13.77
N MET A 60 7.04 -1.27 14.69
CA MET A 60 6.92 0.14 14.33
C MET A 60 8.30 0.71 14.05
N LEU A 61 8.41 1.43 12.93
CA LEU A 61 9.61 2.18 12.58
C LEU A 61 9.29 3.67 12.57
N ASP A 62 10.25 4.46 13.03
CA ASP A 62 10.26 5.90 12.76
C ASP A 62 10.48 6.18 11.27
N ASP A 63 10.40 7.44 10.85
CA ASP A 63 10.53 7.85 9.45
C ASP A 63 11.98 7.83 8.97
N GLU A 64 12.95 7.90 9.89
CA GLU A 64 14.37 8.08 9.61
C GLU A 64 15.12 6.75 9.46
N THR A 65 14.55 5.64 9.94
CA THR A 65 15.17 4.31 9.90
C THR A 65 15.46 3.88 8.45
N ASP A 66 16.72 3.64 8.11
CA ASP A 66 17.05 3.05 6.82
C ASP A 66 16.70 1.55 6.83
N LEU A 67 15.79 1.15 5.95
CA LEU A 67 15.40 -0.25 5.77
C LEU A 67 16.60 -1.16 5.49
N LYS A 68 17.64 -0.65 4.82
CA LYS A 68 18.85 -1.41 4.50
C LYS A 68 19.66 -1.78 5.74
N GLU A 69 19.55 -0.99 6.81
CA GLU A 69 20.24 -1.26 8.08
C GLU A 69 19.52 -2.33 8.91
N ILE A 70 18.20 -2.43 8.75
CA ILE A 70 17.34 -3.29 9.60
C ILE A 70 16.78 -4.54 8.90
N VAL A 71 16.85 -4.60 7.57
CA VAL A 71 16.47 -5.77 6.77
C VAL A 71 17.72 -6.32 6.09
N ARG A 72 18.12 -7.53 6.51
CA ARG A 72 19.23 -8.22 5.86
C ARG A 72 18.88 -8.52 4.40
N PRO A 73 19.84 -8.47 3.47
CA PRO A 73 19.61 -8.91 2.10
C PRO A 73 18.97 -10.31 2.07
N GLN A 74 18.08 -10.53 1.11
CA GLN A 74 17.36 -11.80 0.89
C GLN A 74 16.34 -12.18 1.97
N VAL A 75 16.15 -11.39 3.02
CA VAL A 75 15.05 -11.60 3.96
C VAL A 75 13.79 -10.95 3.41
N PRO A 76 12.73 -11.73 3.09
CA PRO A 76 11.49 -11.15 2.60
C PRO A 76 10.78 -10.35 3.71
N PHE A 77 10.02 -9.34 3.33
CA PHE A 77 9.35 -8.45 4.26
C PHE A 77 8.05 -7.87 3.69
N PHE A 78 7.22 -7.37 4.58
CA PHE A 78 6.10 -6.49 4.26
C PHE A 78 6.32 -5.17 4.99
N LEU A 79 6.30 -4.07 4.25
CA LEU A 79 6.40 -2.73 4.78
C LEU A 79 5.15 -1.96 4.40
N VAL A 80 4.55 -1.24 5.34
CA VAL A 80 3.50 -0.26 5.07
C VAL A 80 3.89 1.10 5.64
N GLU A 81 3.62 2.16 4.89
CA GLU A 81 3.91 3.55 5.20
C GLU A 81 2.61 4.37 5.17
N PHE A 82 2.42 5.21 6.18
CA PHE A 82 1.25 6.09 6.32
C PHE A 82 1.61 7.55 6.00
N ASP A 83 0.62 8.44 5.98
CA ASP A 83 0.84 9.87 5.65
C ASP A 83 1.47 10.68 6.78
N ASP A 84 1.36 10.21 8.03
CA ASP A 84 2.09 10.77 9.16
C ASP A 84 3.57 10.35 9.18
N GLY A 85 4.01 9.62 8.14
CA GLY A 85 5.37 9.15 7.94
C GLY A 85 5.68 7.81 8.59
N SER A 86 4.89 7.44 9.61
CA SER A 86 5.09 6.21 10.37
C SER A 86 5.02 4.97 9.48
N ARG A 87 5.75 3.92 9.90
CA ARG A 87 5.88 2.69 9.12
C ARG A 87 5.72 1.45 10.00
N LEU A 88 5.16 0.40 9.42
CA LEU A 88 5.12 -0.92 10.04
C LEU A 88 5.88 -1.92 9.18
N LEU A 89 6.78 -2.68 9.81
CA LEU A 89 7.60 -3.69 9.15
C LEU A 89 7.31 -5.08 9.73
N HIS A 90 6.93 -6.01 8.86
CA HIS A 90 6.90 -7.44 9.15
C HIS A 90 8.04 -8.13 8.40
N ARG A 91 8.95 -8.78 9.14
CA ARG A 91 10.00 -9.64 8.54
C ARG A 91 9.45 -11.05 8.36
N VAL A 92 9.34 -11.51 7.13
CA VAL A 92 8.71 -12.79 6.81
C VAL A 92 9.64 -13.95 7.15
N ARG A 93 9.24 -14.76 8.14
CA ARG A 93 10.01 -15.95 8.56
C ARG A 93 9.64 -17.23 7.80
N LYS A 94 8.37 -17.34 7.39
CA LYS A 94 7.82 -18.53 6.72
C LYS A 94 6.97 -18.11 5.51
N LYS A 95 5.65 -18.20 5.66
CA LYS A 95 4.67 -17.79 4.66
C LYS A 95 4.04 -16.49 5.11
N MET A 96 3.60 -15.71 4.13
CA MET A 96 2.82 -14.52 4.34
C MET A 96 1.67 -14.52 3.34
N PRO A 97 0.45 -14.16 3.74
CA PRO A 97 -0.65 -14.00 2.79
C PRO A 97 -0.29 -12.92 1.77
N LEU A 98 -0.19 -13.30 0.50
CA LEU A 98 0.15 -12.36 -0.56
C LEU A 98 -0.85 -11.20 -0.60
N GLN A 99 -2.14 -11.49 -0.38
CA GLN A 99 -3.21 -10.51 -0.51
C GLN A 99 -3.33 -9.60 0.71
N PHE A 100 -2.50 -9.75 1.74
CA PHE A 100 -2.67 -9.09 3.05
C PHE A 100 -2.95 -7.58 2.96
N GLY A 101 -2.11 -6.83 2.24
CA GLY A 101 -2.33 -5.39 2.09
C GLY A 101 -3.67 -5.04 1.41
N ARG A 102 -4.18 -5.91 0.52
CA ARG A 102 -5.51 -5.77 -0.06
C ARG A 102 -6.61 -6.18 0.92
N GLU A 103 -6.42 -7.27 1.67
CA GLU A 103 -7.37 -7.72 2.70
C GLU A 103 -7.65 -6.61 3.71
N VAL A 104 -6.61 -5.92 4.20
CA VAL A 104 -6.76 -4.81 5.14
C VAL A 104 -7.51 -3.64 4.49
N LEU A 105 -7.05 -3.18 3.33
CA LEU A 105 -7.56 -1.95 2.72
C LEU A 105 -8.92 -2.11 2.05
N ALA A 106 -9.25 -3.30 1.57
CA ALA A 106 -10.54 -3.59 0.94
C ALA A 106 -11.63 -3.98 1.94
N SER A 107 -11.28 -4.13 3.23
CA SER A 107 -12.23 -4.46 4.29
C SER A 107 -13.38 -3.45 4.38
N HIS A 108 -14.50 -3.91 4.95
CA HIS A 108 -15.70 -3.11 5.17
C HIS A 108 -15.44 -1.79 5.90
N SER A 109 -14.49 -1.76 6.84
CA SER A 109 -14.18 -0.57 7.64
C SER A 109 -13.41 0.50 6.86
N VAL A 110 -12.74 0.15 5.75
CA VAL A 110 -11.84 1.04 5.00
C VAL A 110 -12.40 1.45 3.63
N LEU A 111 -12.42 0.54 2.66
CA LEU A 111 -12.91 0.82 1.30
C LEU A 111 -14.24 0.14 0.97
N ASP A 112 -14.65 -0.86 1.76
CA ASP A 112 -15.86 -1.65 1.52
C ASP A 112 -15.89 -2.27 0.11
N MET A 113 -14.82 -3.01 -0.22
CA MET A 113 -14.59 -3.58 -1.55
C MET A 113 -13.99 -4.99 -1.47
N GLU A 114 -14.54 -5.85 -0.61
CA GLU A 114 -14.00 -7.20 -0.34
C GLU A 114 -13.84 -8.05 -1.62
N GLU A 115 -14.67 -7.82 -2.63
CA GLU A 115 -14.58 -8.49 -3.94
C GLU A 115 -13.26 -8.19 -4.69
N ARG A 116 -12.55 -7.12 -4.29
CA ARG A 116 -11.28 -6.68 -4.88
C ARG A 116 -10.04 -7.17 -4.15
N VAL A 117 -10.23 -7.93 -3.07
CA VAL A 117 -9.12 -8.54 -2.33
C VAL A 117 -8.31 -9.41 -3.28
N ASP A 118 -8.96 -10.32 -4.01
CA ASP A 118 -8.26 -11.22 -4.92
C ASP A 118 -7.85 -10.52 -6.22
N TRP A 119 -6.55 -10.26 -6.38
CA TRP A 119 -6.01 -9.64 -7.59
C TRP A 119 -6.32 -10.42 -8.88
N LYS A 120 -6.51 -11.75 -8.81
CA LYS A 120 -6.87 -12.55 -9.98
C LYS A 120 -8.30 -12.32 -10.43
N SER A 121 -9.17 -11.97 -9.48
CA SER A 121 -10.59 -11.73 -9.65
C SER A 121 -10.91 -10.23 -9.82
N CYS A 122 -10.02 -9.35 -9.35
CA CYS A 122 -10.09 -7.89 -9.48
C CYS A 122 -9.68 -7.40 -10.89
N LYS A 123 -10.21 -8.03 -11.94
CA LYS A 123 -9.98 -7.64 -13.33
C LYS A 123 -11.16 -6.86 -13.87
N VAL A 124 -10.89 -5.90 -14.74
CA VAL A 124 -11.92 -5.18 -15.50
C VAL A 124 -11.63 -5.35 -16.99
N SER A 125 -12.56 -4.96 -17.85
CA SER A 125 -12.34 -5.04 -19.29
C SER A 125 -11.19 -4.12 -19.72
N MET A 126 -10.50 -4.48 -20.82
CA MET A 126 -9.42 -3.66 -21.39
C MET A 126 -9.88 -2.21 -21.67
N GLU A 127 -11.13 -2.01 -22.07
CA GLU A 127 -11.70 -0.68 -22.31
C GLU A 127 -11.76 0.15 -21.03
N ILE A 128 -12.19 -0.45 -19.92
CA ILE A 128 -12.21 0.20 -18.61
C ILE A 128 -10.79 0.50 -18.14
N GLU A 129 -9.83 -0.44 -18.29
CA GLU A 129 -8.43 -0.22 -17.92
C GLU A 129 -7.79 0.95 -18.69
N LYS A 130 -8.04 1.04 -20.00
CA LYS A 130 -7.57 2.17 -20.84
C LYS A 130 -8.15 3.49 -20.36
N LYS A 131 -9.44 3.53 -20.04
CA LYS A 131 -10.10 4.73 -19.51
C LYS A 131 -9.51 5.14 -18.16
N MET A 132 -9.41 4.21 -17.22
CA MET A 132 -8.83 4.46 -15.89
C MET A 132 -7.40 5.01 -15.99
N THR A 133 -6.58 4.43 -16.86
CA THR A 133 -5.20 4.88 -17.11
C THR A 133 -5.17 6.29 -17.68
N GLY A 134 -6.01 6.59 -18.68
CA GLY A 134 -6.09 7.93 -19.27
C GLY A 134 -6.54 8.99 -18.26
N ASP A 135 -7.56 8.67 -17.45
CA ASP A 135 -8.07 9.55 -16.41
C ASP A 135 -7.01 9.80 -15.32
N PHE A 136 -6.29 8.75 -14.90
CA PHE A 136 -5.21 8.88 -13.93
C PHE A 136 -4.05 9.73 -14.46
N ARG A 137 -3.63 9.54 -15.73
CA ARG A 137 -2.56 10.34 -16.36
C ARG A 137 -2.89 11.83 -16.34
N LYS A 138 -4.12 12.21 -16.70
CA LYS A 138 -4.58 13.61 -16.65
C LYS A 138 -4.55 14.16 -15.23
N LYS A 139 -5.02 13.38 -14.25
CA LYS A 139 -5.00 13.76 -12.83
C LYS A 139 -3.58 13.93 -12.28
N PHE A 140 -2.66 13.06 -12.67
CA PHE A 140 -1.28 13.06 -12.18
C PHE A 140 -0.39 14.10 -12.86
N GLN A 141 -0.72 14.55 -14.08
CA GLN A 141 0.08 15.50 -14.87
C GLN A 141 0.62 16.71 -14.06
N PRO A 142 -0.16 17.41 -13.21
CA PRO A 142 0.35 18.57 -12.45
C PRO A 142 1.38 18.20 -11.36
N PHE A 143 1.54 16.92 -11.06
CA PHE A 143 2.43 16.37 -10.03
C PHE A 143 3.58 15.54 -10.61
N ASP A 144 3.59 15.36 -11.94
CA ASP A 144 4.56 14.54 -12.64
C ASP A 144 5.88 15.30 -12.81
N PHE A 145 6.83 14.98 -11.94
CA PHE A 145 8.17 15.56 -11.96
C PHE A 145 9.03 15.05 -13.14
N SER A 146 8.58 14.02 -13.87
CA SER A 146 9.31 13.46 -15.01
C SER A 146 9.00 14.15 -16.35
N LEU A 147 8.05 15.09 -16.36
CA LEU A 147 7.73 15.93 -17.51
C LEU A 147 8.50 17.26 -17.55
N ALA A 148 9.31 17.53 -16.53
CA ALA A 148 10.12 18.75 -16.37
C ALA A 148 11.50 18.60 -17.03
#